data_AF-A0A920BLA8-F1
#
_entry.id   AF-A0A920BLA8-F1
#
_cell.length_a   1.000
_cell.length_b   1.000
_cell.length_c   1.000
_cell.angle_alpha   90.00
_cell.angle_beta   90.00
_cell.angle_gamma   90.00
#
_symmetry.space_group_name_H-M   'P 1'
#
loop_
_entity.id
_entity.type
_entity.pdbx_description
1 polymer ?
#
loop_
_entity_poly.entity_id
_entity_poly.type
_entity_poly.pdbx_seq_one_letter_code
_entity_poly.pdbx_strand_id
1 'polypeptide(L)'
;MPADGVYAATYLSNDGAKEIAAVNIGKRPTFSDGTKSIVEAHLLDFEGDLYGDDATLTFHKRIRPERKFTGLEEFQLQLEIDISQIRNY
;
A
#
# COMPACT_ATOMS: atom_id res chain seq x y z
N MET A 1 10.43 -1.65 -10.06
CA MET A 1 9.26 -1.70 -9.16
C MET A 1 8.83 -3.16 -9.02
N PRO A 2 8.42 -3.62 -7.82
CA PRO A 2 7.87 -4.97 -7.64
C PRO A 2 6.65 -5.21 -8.55
N ALA A 3 6.22 -6.47 -8.68
CA ALA A 3 5.02 -6.82 -9.45
C ALA A 3 3.75 -6.21 -8.84
N ASP A 4 2.69 -6.02 -9.63
CA ASP A 4 1.42 -5.49 -9.12
C ASP A 4 0.87 -6.35 -7.96
N GLY A 5 0.36 -5.71 -6.91
CA GLY A 5 -0.19 -6.38 -5.73
C GLY A 5 -0.14 -5.56 -4.45
N VAL A 6 -0.49 -6.22 -3.35
CA VAL A 6 -0.46 -5.66 -2.00
C VAL A 6 0.81 -6.14 -1.29
N TYR A 7 1.49 -5.20 -0.64
CA TYR A 7 2.77 -5.41 0.03
C TYR A 7 2.73 -4.89 1.45
N ALA A 8 3.50 -5.55 2.30
CA ALA A 8 3.95 -4.97 3.55
C ALA A 8 5.28 -4.25 3.33
N ALA A 9 5.35 -3.03 3.84
CA ALA A 9 6.51 -2.15 3.71
C ALA A 9 6.73 -1.34 4.99
N THR A 10 7.89 -0.70 5.08
CA THR A 10 8.16 0.35 6.07
C THR A 10 8.38 1.66 5.35
N TYR A 11 7.75 2.72 5.83
CA TYR A 11 8.04 4.10 5.45
C TYR A 11 9.10 4.67 6.38
N LEU A 12 10.06 5.39 5.82
CA LEU A 12 11.04 6.19 6.55
C LEU A 12 10.77 7.66 6.27
N SER A 13 10.42 8.40 7.31
CA SER A 13 10.24 9.86 7.26
C SER A 13 11.59 10.58 7.27
N ASN A 14 11.56 11.86 6.92
CA ASN A 14 12.74 12.72 6.87
C ASN A 14 13.37 12.96 8.27
N ASP A 15 12.59 12.88 9.33
CA ASP A 15 13.06 12.95 10.73
C ASP A 15 13.52 11.59 11.28
N GLY A 16 13.45 10.53 10.47
CA GLY A 16 13.97 9.19 10.79
C GLY A 16 12.97 8.26 11.49
N ALA A 17 11.72 8.69 11.69
CA ALA A 17 10.65 7.81 12.15
C ALA A 17 10.37 6.70 11.12
N LYS A 18 9.98 5.54 11.63
CA LYS A 18 9.70 4.35 10.81
C LYS A 18 8.30 3.84 11.09
N GLU A 19 7.48 3.83 10.06
CA GLU A 19 6.08 3.44 10.14
C GLU A 19 5.77 2.24 9.26
N ILE A 20 4.91 1.34 9.73
CA ILE A 20 4.44 0.21 8.91
C ILE A 20 3.47 0.74 7.86
N ALA A 21 3.68 0.32 6.61
CA ALA A 21 2.86 0.70 5.47
C ALA A 21 2.23 -0.52 4.79
N ALA A 22 0.93 -0.46 4.55
CA ALA A 22 0.25 -1.26 3.55
C ALA A 22 0.42 -0.58 2.18
N VAL A 23 1.05 -1.25 1.21
CA VAL A 23 1.33 -0.66 -0.10
C VAL A 23 0.59 -1.41 -1.21
N ASN A 24 -0.19 -0.69 -1.99
CA ASN A 24 -0.75 -1.18 -3.24
C ASN A 24 0.14 -0.73 -4.41
N ILE A 25 0.49 -1.67 -5.30
CA ILE A 25 1.06 -1.38 -6.61
C ILE A 25 0.05 -1.86 -7.66
N GLY A 26 -0.49 -0.95 -8.45
CA GLY A 26 -1.59 -1.29 -9.36
C GLY A 26 -1.87 -0.24 -10.43
N LYS A 27 -2.59 -0.64 -11.47
CA LYS A 27 -2.92 0.25 -12.61
C LYS A 27 -4.21 1.02 -12.35
N ARG A 28 -4.18 2.35 -12.55
CA ARG A 28 -5.40 3.17 -12.61
C ARG A 28 -5.93 3.26 -14.04
N PRO A 29 -7.12 2.72 -14.33
CA PRO A 29 -7.70 2.78 -15.68
C PRO A 29 -8.30 4.15 -16.05
N THR A 30 -8.41 5.08 -15.10
CA THR A 30 -9.16 6.34 -15.25
C THR A 30 -8.34 7.56 -15.68
N PHE A 31 -7.01 7.47 -15.74
CA PHE A 31 -6.16 8.54 -16.30
C PHE A 31 -5.56 8.06 -17.62
N SER A 32 -5.54 8.95 -18.61
CA SER A 32 -5.43 8.73 -20.07
C SER A 32 -4.25 7.88 -20.59
N ASP A 33 -3.36 7.41 -19.73
CA ASP A 33 -2.21 6.55 -20.07
C ASP A 33 -2.15 5.29 -19.17
N GLY A 34 -3.27 4.56 -19.04
CA GLY A 34 -3.53 3.42 -18.12
C GLY A 34 -2.61 2.18 -18.20
N THR A 35 -1.36 2.36 -18.62
CA THR A 35 -0.30 1.34 -18.71
C THR A 35 0.64 1.34 -17.51
N LYS A 36 0.76 2.46 -16.78
CA LYS A 36 1.68 2.58 -15.63
C LYS A 36 1.00 2.22 -14.32
N SER A 37 1.63 1.36 -13.54
CA SER A 37 1.21 1.10 -12.17
C SER A 37 1.64 2.26 -11.26
N ILE A 38 0.80 2.55 -10.28
CA ILE A 38 1.00 3.58 -9.26
C ILE A 38 1.29 2.87 -7.94
N VAL A 39 2.10 3.51 -7.09
CA VAL A 39 2.36 3.06 -5.73
C VAL A 39 1.53 3.91 -4.79
N GLU A 40 0.62 3.28 -4.04
CA GLU A 40 -0.19 3.91 -3.02
C GLU A 40 0.17 3.28 -1.67
N ALA A 41 0.63 4.09 -0.70
CA ALA A 41 1.02 3.63 0.62
C ALA A 41 0.06 4.17 1.69
N HIS A 42 -0.41 3.27 2.56
CA HIS A 42 -1.21 3.60 3.73
C HIS A 42 -0.42 3.25 4.98
N LEU A 43 0.00 4.27 5.72
CA LEU A 43 0.69 4.12 7.00
C LEU A 43 -0.33 3.72 8.07
N LEU A 44 -0.09 2.60 8.76
CA LEU A 44 -1.10 1.97 9.60
C LEU A 44 -1.32 2.67 10.94
N ASP A 45 -0.30 3.35 11.46
CA ASP A 45 -0.28 3.96 12.79
C ASP A 45 0.06 5.46 12.75
N PHE A 46 -0.01 6.07 11.56
CA PHE A 46 0.32 7.48 11.36
C PHE A 46 -0.95 8.31 11.20
N GLU A 47 -0.95 9.48 11.86
CA GLU A 47 -1.95 10.53 11.68
C GLU A 47 -1.23 11.82 11.30
N GLY A 48 -1.70 12.48 10.24
CA GLY A 48 -1.13 13.74 9.76
C GLY A 48 -1.18 13.90 8.24
N ASP A 49 -0.48 14.91 7.75
CA ASP A 49 -0.31 15.17 6.33
C ASP A 49 1.16 14.98 5.93
N LEU A 50 1.39 14.35 4.78
CA LEU A 50 2.71 14.09 4.19
C LEU A 50 2.87 14.80 2.84
N TYR A 51 1.94 15.69 2.46
CA TYR A 51 2.03 16.45 1.22
C TYR A 51 3.31 17.31 1.18
N GLY A 52 4.07 17.15 0.11
CA GLY A 52 5.30 17.90 -0.13
C GLY A 52 6.55 17.25 0.45
N ASP A 53 6.42 16.19 1.25
CA ASP A 53 7.54 15.46 1.81
C ASP A 53 8.04 14.34 0.88
N ASP A 54 9.36 14.15 0.84
CA ASP A 54 9.95 12.97 0.22
C ASP A 54 9.57 11.71 1.01
N ALA A 55 9.15 10.67 0.28
CA ALA A 55 8.75 9.40 0.85
C ALA A 55 9.70 8.27 0.46
N THR A 56 10.31 7.62 1.47
CA THR A 56 11.13 6.42 1.26
C THR A 56 10.37 5.20 1.75
N LEU A 57 10.10 4.24 0.86
CA LEU A 57 9.46 2.96 1.18
C LEU A 57 10.45 1.80 1.01
N THR A 58 10.53 0.95 2.03
CA THR A 58 11.23 -0.34 1.97
C THR A 58 10.20 -1.47 1.89
N PHE A 59 10.15 -2.17 0.76
CA PHE A 59 9.24 -3.30 0.54
C PHE A 59 9.80 -4.57 1.18
N HIS A 60 8.99 -5.24 2.00
CA HIS A 60 9.42 -6.45 2.73
C HIS A 60 8.78 -7.72 2.18
N LYS A 61 7.45 -7.74 2.04
CA LYS A 61 6.72 -8.95 1.68
C LYS A 61 5.54 -8.66 0.76
N ARG A 62 5.39 -9.44 -0.30
CA ARG A 62 4.17 -9.45 -1.11
C ARG A 62 3.11 -10.29 -0.40
N ILE A 63 1.99 -9.67 -0.08
CA ILE A 63 0.90 -10.28 0.68
C ILE A 63 -0.05 -11.01 -0.28
N ARG A 64 -0.42 -10.36 -1.39
CA ARG A 64 -1.24 -10.97 -2.45
C ARG A 64 -1.16 -10.21 -3.78
N PRO A 65 -1.55 -10.82 -4.91
CA PRO A 65 -1.84 -10.07 -6.14
C PRO A 65 -3.04 -9.13 -5.97
N GLU A 66 -3.19 -8.19 -6.91
CA GLU A 66 -4.41 -7.39 -7.05
C GLU A 66 -5.61 -8.29 -7.37
N ARG A 67 -6.78 -7.91 -6.87
CA ARG A 67 -8.05 -8.60 -7.18
C ARG A 67 -9.17 -7.58 -7.23
N LYS A 68 -10.19 -7.87 -8.03
CA LYS A 68 -11.47 -7.17 -7.98
C LYS A 68 -12.33 -7.78 -6.88
N PHE A 69 -13.11 -6.95 -6.22
CA PHE A 69 -14.10 -7.35 -5.24
C PHE A 69 -15.49 -7.22 -5.85
N THR A 70 -16.37 -8.14 -5.48
CA THR A 70 -17.77 -8.18 -5.96
C THR A 70 -18.70 -7.30 -5.12
N GLY A 71 -18.25 -6.88 -3.93
CA GLY A 71 -18.99 -5.97 -3.05
C GLY A 71 -18.13 -5.39 -1.93
N LEU A 72 -18.72 -4.44 -1.19
CA LEU A 72 -18.04 -3.74 -0.09
C LEU A 72 -17.65 -4.67 1.06
N GLU A 73 -18.52 -5.62 1.42
CA GLU A 73 -18.27 -6.59 2.50
C GLU A 73 -17.04 -7.47 2.21
N GLU A 74 -16.95 -8.00 0.98
CA GLU A 74 -15.79 -8.80 0.55
C GLU A 74 -14.49 -7.98 0.60
N PHE A 75 -14.56 -6.71 0.20
CA PHE A 75 -13.43 -5.79 0.26
C PHE A 75 -12.98 -5.54 1.71
N GLN A 76 -13.92 -5.25 2.62
CA GLN A 76 -13.63 -4.98 4.03
C GLN A 76 -12.99 -6.19 4.72
N LEU A 77 -13.56 -7.39 4.53
CA LEU A 77 -13.01 -8.63 5.07
C LEU A 77 -11.58 -8.87 4.58
N GLN A 78 -11.32 -8.68 3.29
CA GLN A 78 -9.97 -8.84 2.75
C GLN A 78 -9.01 -7.78 3.28
N LEU A 79 -9.45 -6.54 3.44
CA LEU A 79 -8.63 -5.46 3.98
C LEU A 79 -8.17 -5.76 5.41
N GLU A 80 -9.05 -6.27 6.27
CA GLU A 80 -8.69 -6.67 7.64
C GLU A 80 -7.64 -7.79 7.64
N ILE A 81 -7.81 -8.79 6.78
CA ILE A 81 -6.84 -9.89 6.61
C ILE A 81 -5.49 -9.33 6.14
N ASP A 82 -5.51 -8.44 5.14
CA ASP A 82 -4.30 -7.83 4.59
C ASP A 82 -3.56 -7.04 5.67
N ILE A 83 -4.26 -6.19 6.44
CA ILE A 83 -3.69 -5.41 7.54
C ILE A 83 -3.10 -6.32 8.62
N SER A 84 -3.80 -7.39 8.99
CA SER A 84 -3.30 -8.36 9.96
C SER A 84 -2.00 -9.02 9.49
N GLN A 85 -1.92 -9.42 8.21
CA GLN A 85 -0.69 -9.99 7.64
C GLN A 85 0.43 -8.96 7.54
N ILE A 86 0.10 -7.70 7.23
CA ILE A 86 1.03 -6.56 7.18
C ILE A 86 1.48 -6.13 8.57
N ARG A 87 0.80 -6.48 9.66
CA ARG A 87 1.36 -6.22 11.01
C ARG A 87 2.34 -7.31 11.46
N ASN A 88 2.32 -8.47 10.82
CA ASN A 88 3.04 -9.69 11.24
C ASN A 88 4.06 -10.21 10.21
N TYR A 89 4.53 -9.37 9.26
CA TYR A 89 5.42 -9.82 8.19
C TYR A 89 6.88 -10.00 8.61
#